data_AF-A0A7Y6Y3S0-F1
#
_entry.id   AF-A0A7Y6Y3S0-F1
#
_cell.length_a   1.000
_cell.length_b   1.000
_cell.length_c   1.000
_cell.angle_alpha   90.00
_cell.angle_beta   90.00
_cell.angle_gamma   90.00
#
_symmetry.space_group_name_H-M   'P 1'
#
loop_
_entity.id
_entity.type
_entity.pdbx_description
1 polymer ?
#
loop_
_entity_poly.entity_id
_entity_poly.type
_entity_poly.pdbx_seq_one_letter_code
_entity_poly.pdbx_strand_id
1 'polypeptide(L)'
;MLRQNEIIFGHCSDLERPVLREAFKWVQSHWSASQMVDRNEINAPALAPYIRHASLFKLVIEHGVVKDYHASVLASHIADNIKEISGKSGKCTLPAELFERWRITAQHLIELRRPFRTRTKVFGKEHKEGESLVVPVSQHDELSHALVFTEYWLED
;
A
#
# COMPACT_ATOMS: atom_id res chain seq x y z
N MET A 1 27.97 -5.84 -4.88
CA MET A 1 27.28 -5.89 -3.56
C MET A 1 25.98 -5.11 -3.69
N LEU A 2 24.82 -5.76 -3.65
CA LEU A 2 23.51 -5.09 -3.62
C LEU A 2 22.87 -5.42 -2.28
N ARG A 3 22.92 -4.47 -1.33
CA ARG A 3 22.02 -4.46 -0.17
C ARG A 3 20.73 -3.81 -0.63
N GLN A 4 19.82 -4.57 -1.19
CA GLN A 4 18.53 -4.03 -1.61
C GLN A 4 17.43 -4.98 -1.22
N ASN A 5 16.36 -4.40 -0.66
CA ASN A 5 15.07 -5.00 -0.33
C ASN A 5 14.86 -5.45 1.12
N GLU A 6 15.46 -4.80 2.12
CA GLU A 6 14.99 -4.98 3.49
C GLU A 6 13.65 -4.23 3.67
N ILE A 7 12.58 -4.90 3.24
CA ILE A 7 11.23 -4.62 3.69
C ILE A 7 11.09 -5.31 5.04
N ILE A 8 10.89 -4.53 6.08
CA ILE A 8 10.64 -5.06 7.41
C ILE A 8 9.12 -5.18 7.56
N PHE A 9 8.61 -6.40 7.60
CA PHE A 9 7.21 -6.69 7.88
C PHE A 9 6.97 -6.70 9.38
N GLY A 10 5.82 -6.19 9.82
CA GLY A 10 5.43 -6.16 11.23
C GLY A 10 3.93 -6.08 11.44
N HIS A 11 3.51 -6.08 12.71
CA HIS A 11 2.10 -6.03 13.07
C HIS A 11 1.58 -4.57 13.05
N CYS A 12 0.28 -4.39 12.79
CA CYS A 12 -0.35 -3.08 12.84
C CYS A 12 -0.33 -2.46 14.26
N SER A 13 -0.20 -3.27 15.31
CA SER A 13 0.03 -2.79 16.68
C SER A 13 1.30 -1.96 16.82
N ASP A 14 2.26 -2.18 15.93
CA ASP A 14 3.58 -1.60 16.02
C ASP A 14 3.68 -0.27 15.24
N LEU A 15 2.59 0.17 14.59
CA LEU A 15 2.58 1.41 13.79
C LEU A 15 3.08 2.61 14.61
N GLU A 16 4.17 3.21 14.16
CA GLU A 16 4.85 4.32 14.86
C GLU A 16 4.25 5.68 14.49
N ARG A 17 3.78 5.83 13.25
CA ARG A 17 3.22 7.10 12.78
C ARG A 17 1.76 7.30 13.23
N PRO A 18 1.42 8.43 13.89
CA PRO A 18 0.06 8.69 14.37
C PRO A 18 -1.02 8.59 13.28
N VAL A 19 -0.78 9.14 12.10
CA VAL A 19 -1.74 9.10 10.99
C VAL A 19 -2.00 7.66 10.51
N LEU A 20 -1.01 6.78 10.56
CA LEU A 20 -1.18 5.38 10.18
C LEU A 20 -1.96 4.60 11.24
N ARG A 21 -1.80 4.93 12.53
CA ARG A 21 -2.65 4.37 13.61
C ARG A 21 -4.09 4.80 13.46
N GLU A 22 -4.35 6.07 13.15
CA GLU A 22 -5.71 6.55 12.88
C GLU A 22 -6.30 5.90 11.62
N ALA A 23 -5.52 5.74 10.55
CA ALA A 23 -5.95 5.00 9.37
C ALA A 23 -6.26 3.54 9.70
N PHE A 24 -5.47 2.89 10.56
CA PHE A 24 -5.75 1.51 10.99
C PHE A 24 -7.04 1.40 11.79
N LYS A 25 -7.36 2.36 12.68
CA LYS A 25 -8.66 2.40 13.37
C LYS A 25 -9.82 2.50 12.37
N TRP A 26 -9.69 3.33 11.34
CA TRP A 26 -10.68 3.40 10.27
C TRP A 26 -10.80 2.06 9.53
N VAL A 27 -9.70 1.38 9.21
CA VAL A 27 -9.74 0.04 8.61
C VAL A 27 -10.50 -0.96 9.49
N GLN A 28 -10.24 -0.95 10.80
CA GLN A 28 -10.90 -1.84 11.76
C GLN A 28 -12.41 -1.62 11.85
N SER A 29 -12.91 -0.40 11.58
CA SER A 29 -14.35 -0.15 11.58
C SER A 29 -15.04 -0.50 10.26
N HIS A 30 -14.28 -0.82 9.20
CA HIS A 30 -14.82 -1.10 7.85
C HIS A 30 -14.45 -2.49 7.31
N TRP A 31 -13.59 -3.25 7.99
CA TRP A 31 -13.23 -4.59 7.54
C TRP A 31 -14.37 -5.60 7.76
N SER A 32 -14.52 -6.55 6.85
CA SER A 32 -15.45 -7.66 6.98
C SER A 32 -14.94 -8.70 7.99
N ALA A 33 -15.70 -9.77 8.21
CA ALA A 33 -15.25 -10.92 9.01
C ALA A 33 -13.93 -11.53 8.51
N SER A 34 -13.62 -11.37 7.22
CA SER A 34 -12.37 -11.81 6.58
C SER A 34 -11.22 -10.83 6.75
N GLN A 35 -11.36 -9.78 7.58
CA GLN A 35 -10.37 -8.73 7.81
C GLN A 35 -9.94 -7.96 6.54
N MET A 36 -10.81 -7.93 5.53
CA MET A 36 -10.64 -7.16 4.30
C MET A 36 -11.65 -6.02 4.23
N VAL A 37 -11.24 -4.88 3.70
CA VAL A 37 -12.16 -3.75 3.46
C VAL A 37 -12.87 -3.97 2.13
N ASP A 38 -14.19 -3.79 2.09
CA ASP A 38 -14.93 -3.87 0.82
C ASP A 38 -14.53 -2.71 -0.09
N ARG A 39 -14.31 -3.00 -1.37
CA ARG A 39 -13.92 -1.99 -2.38
C ARG A 39 -14.90 -0.81 -2.43
N ASN A 40 -16.18 -1.00 -2.17
CA ASN A 40 -17.20 0.06 -2.22
C ASN A 40 -17.05 1.08 -1.08
N GLU A 41 -16.46 0.69 0.05
CA GLU A 41 -16.14 1.58 1.17
C GLU A 41 -14.96 2.51 0.85
N ILE A 42 -14.18 2.19 -0.20
CA ILE A 42 -12.99 2.95 -0.60
C ILE A 42 -13.38 4.02 -1.62
N ASN A 43 -13.65 5.21 -1.11
CA ASN A 43 -13.97 6.40 -1.90
C ASN A 43 -13.27 7.65 -1.34
N ALA A 44 -13.20 8.71 -2.15
CA ALA A 44 -12.49 9.93 -1.79
C ALA A 44 -13.04 10.61 -0.53
N PRO A 45 -14.37 10.72 -0.31
CA PRO A 45 -14.91 11.23 0.95
C PRO A 45 -14.46 10.44 2.20
N ALA A 46 -14.55 9.11 2.15
CA ALA A 46 -14.17 8.26 3.28
C ALA A 46 -12.67 8.37 3.62
N LEU A 47 -11.82 8.56 2.61
CA LEU A 47 -10.38 8.66 2.76
C LEU A 47 -9.85 10.10 2.79
N ALA A 48 -10.73 11.11 2.78
CA ALA A 48 -10.34 12.51 2.80
C ALA A 48 -9.34 12.86 3.93
N PRO A 49 -9.46 12.34 5.17
CA PRO A 49 -8.48 12.59 6.23
C PRO A 49 -7.08 12.06 5.94
N TYR A 50 -6.96 11.04 5.09
CA TYR A 50 -5.71 10.30 4.82
C TYR A 50 -5.22 10.50 3.39
N ILE A 51 -5.85 11.39 2.63
CA ILE A 51 -5.77 11.43 1.18
C ILE A 51 -4.33 11.61 0.66
N ARG A 52 -3.48 12.33 1.41
CA ARG A 52 -2.06 12.56 1.08
C ARG A 52 -1.17 11.34 1.31
N HIS A 53 -1.67 10.36 2.05
CA HIS A 53 -0.94 9.18 2.49
C HIS A 53 -1.49 7.92 1.81
N ALA A 54 -2.73 7.94 1.32
CA ALA A 54 -3.44 6.79 0.79
C ALA A 54 -3.23 6.58 -0.72
N SER A 55 -2.92 5.35 -1.10
CA SER A 55 -2.84 4.87 -2.48
C SER A 55 -3.58 3.55 -2.60
N LEU A 56 -4.41 3.39 -3.65
CA LEU A 56 -5.07 2.13 -3.94
C LEU A 56 -4.35 1.45 -5.12
N PHE A 57 -4.01 0.19 -4.98
CA PHE A 57 -3.38 -0.59 -6.05
C PHE A 57 -4.31 -1.73 -6.46
N LYS A 58 -4.68 -1.78 -7.73
CA LYS A 58 -5.31 -2.98 -8.29
C LYS A 58 -4.24 -4.03 -8.54
N LEU A 59 -4.39 -5.21 -7.96
CA LEU A 59 -3.43 -6.30 -8.10
C LEU A 59 -3.74 -7.13 -9.36
N VAL A 60 -2.71 -7.50 -10.10
CA VAL A 60 -2.82 -8.50 -11.17
C VAL A 60 -2.29 -9.81 -10.61
N ILE A 61 -3.22 -10.70 -10.25
CA ILE A 61 -2.94 -11.97 -9.59
C ILE A 61 -3.19 -13.10 -10.59
N GLU A 62 -2.18 -13.93 -10.82
CA GLU A 62 -2.30 -15.13 -11.65
C GLU A 62 -1.84 -16.33 -10.83
N HIS A 63 -2.72 -17.33 -10.69
CA HIS A 63 -2.43 -18.57 -9.94
C HIS A 63 -1.92 -18.30 -8.51
N GLY A 64 -2.48 -17.29 -7.83
CA GLY A 64 -2.08 -16.91 -6.46
C GLY A 64 -0.78 -16.09 -6.36
N VAL A 65 -0.19 -15.69 -7.49
CA VAL A 65 1.05 -14.91 -7.55
C VAL A 65 0.79 -13.52 -8.10
N VAL A 66 1.34 -12.48 -7.46
CA VAL A 66 1.32 -11.12 -7.99
C VAL A 66 2.26 -11.01 -9.19
N LYS A 67 1.70 -10.70 -10.35
CA LYS A 67 2.44 -10.48 -11.61
C LYS A 67 2.68 -9.02 -11.91
N ASP A 68 1.74 -8.17 -11.50
CA ASP A 68 1.77 -6.73 -11.72
C ASP A 68 0.81 -6.03 -10.74
N TYR A 69 0.81 -4.71 -10.76
CA TYR A 69 -0.18 -3.88 -10.10
C TYR A 69 -0.37 -2.57 -10.84
N HIS A 70 -1.58 -2.02 -10.74
CA HIS A 70 -1.93 -0.73 -11.31
C HIS A 70 -2.26 0.22 -10.17
N ALA A 71 -1.45 1.28 -10.03
CA ALA A 71 -1.78 2.34 -9.09
C ALA A 71 -3.06 3.04 -9.55
N SER A 72 -3.99 3.24 -8.63
CA SER A 72 -5.18 4.06 -8.80
C SER A 72 -5.14 5.11 -7.71
N VAL A 73 -4.90 6.35 -8.12
CA VAL A 73 -4.86 7.47 -7.18
C VAL A 73 -6.30 7.78 -6.79
N LEU A 74 -6.62 7.69 -5.50
CA LEU A 74 -7.98 7.92 -5.00
C LEU A 74 -8.36 9.40 -5.02
N ALA A 75 -7.38 10.28 -5.17
CA ALA A 75 -7.56 11.72 -5.23
C ALA A 75 -7.12 12.26 -6.60
N SER A 76 -8.09 12.62 -7.41
CA SER A 76 -7.89 13.43 -8.62
C SER A 76 -7.20 14.79 -8.38
N HIS A 77 -6.85 15.14 -7.13
CA HIS A 77 -6.39 16.47 -6.70
C HIS A 77 -5.05 16.52 -5.95
N ILE A 78 -4.24 15.45 -5.93
CA ILE A 78 -2.94 15.49 -5.21
C ILE A 78 -1.80 15.41 -6.22
N ALA A 79 -1.25 16.59 -6.53
CA ALA A 79 -0.02 16.86 -7.27
C ALA A 79 0.00 16.39 -8.75
N ASP A 80 0.35 17.32 -9.65
CA ASP A 80 0.48 17.09 -11.11
C ASP A 80 1.44 15.95 -11.48
N ASN A 81 2.28 15.53 -10.54
CA ASN A 81 3.30 14.50 -10.64
C ASN A 81 2.75 13.07 -10.33
N ILE A 82 1.62 12.93 -9.64
CA ILE A 82 1.10 11.62 -9.19
C ILE A 82 0.08 11.03 -10.19
N LYS A 83 -0.54 11.87 -11.03
CA LYS A 83 -1.36 11.41 -12.18
C LYS A 83 -0.59 10.51 -13.15
N GLU A 84 0.73 10.67 -13.23
CA GLU A 84 1.57 9.99 -14.23
C GLU A 84 1.57 8.46 -14.11
N ILE A 85 1.32 7.91 -12.92
CA ILE A 85 1.36 6.46 -12.64
C ILE A 85 -0.05 5.84 -12.62
N SER A 86 -1.11 6.66 -12.51
CA SER A 86 -2.48 6.15 -12.39
C SER A 86 -2.92 5.38 -13.63
N GLY A 87 -3.39 4.15 -13.45
CA GLY A 87 -3.84 3.25 -14.51
C GLY A 87 -2.71 2.57 -15.30
N LYS A 88 -1.45 2.95 -15.09
CA LYS A 88 -0.31 2.32 -15.77
C LYS A 88 0.20 1.09 -15.00
N SER A 89 0.77 0.14 -15.74
CA SER A 89 1.43 -1.05 -15.19
C SER A 89 2.65 -0.62 -14.37
N GLY A 90 2.72 -1.06 -13.11
CA GLY A 90 3.88 -0.85 -12.26
C GLY A 90 5.14 -1.46 -12.86
N LYS A 91 5.02 -2.66 -13.44
CA LYS A 91 6.13 -3.38 -14.11
C LYS A 91 6.78 -2.56 -15.24
N CYS A 92 5.98 -1.82 -15.99
CA CYS A 92 6.46 -1.04 -17.14
C CYS A 92 6.87 0.39 -16.79
N THR A 93 6.50 0.90 -15.63
CA THR A 93 6.66 2.33 -15.28
C THR A 93 7.62 2.59 -14.13
N LEU A 94 7.85 1.62 -13.25
CA LEU A 94 8.71 1.80 -12.09
C LEU A 94 10.09 1.19 -12.33
N PRO A 95 11.15 1.72 -11.67
CA PRO A 95 12.43 1.03 -11.58
C PRO A 95 12.23 -0.41 -11.10
N ALA A 96 12.95 -1.37 -11.69
CA ALA A 96 12.73 -2.80 -11.44
C ALA A 96 12.79 -3.19 -9.94
N GLU A 97 13.72 -2.58 -9.20
CA GLU A 97 13.89 -2.80 -7.76
C GLU A 97 12.69 -2.26 -6.95
N LEU A 98 12.18 -1.08 -7.31
CA LEU A 98 10.97 -0.51 -6.71
C LEU A 98 9.74 -1.33 -7.05
N PHE A 99 9.65 -1.83 -8.29
CA PHE A 99 8.59 -2.73 -8.71
C PHE A 99 8.58 -4.02 -7.87
N GLU A 100 9.72 -4.69 -7.79
CA GLU A 100 9.87 -5.97 -7.09
C GLU A 100 9.57 -5.84 -5.60
N ARG A 101 9.98 -4.74 -4.97
CA ARG A 101 9.66 -4.43 -3.58
C ARG A 101 8.15 -4.40 -3.31
N TRP A 102 7.39 -3.71 -4.15
CA TRP A 102 5.94 -3.66 -4.03
C TRP A 102 5.29 -4.99 -4.41
N ARG A 103 5.84 -5.72 -5.38
CA ARG A 103 5.38 -7.07 -5.74
C ARG A 103 5.50 -8.03 -4.56
N ILE A 104 6.63 -8.04 -3.86
CA ILE A 104 6.86 -8.84 -2.63
C ILE A 104 5.88 -8.42 -1.53
N THR A 105 5.67 -7.12 -1.33
CA THR A 105 4.71 -6.60 -0.35
C THR A 105 3.28 -7.07 -0.66
N ALA A 106 2.85 -6.98 -1.92
CA ALA A 106 1.55 -7.44 -2.36
C ALA A 106 1.42 -8.98 -2.27
N GLN A 107 2.49 -9.73 -2.52
CA GLN A 107 2.50 -11.18 -2.34
C GLN A 107 2.28 -11.55 -0.86
N HIS A 108 2.96 -10.86 0.06
CA HIS A 108 2.74 -11.05 1.49
C HIS A 108 1.28 -10.76 1.90
N LEU A 109 0.64 -9.77 1.26
CA LEU A 109 -0.78 -9.48 1.48
C LEU A 109 -1.69 -10.64 1.07
N ILE A 110 -1.39 -11.31 -0.05
CA ILE A 110 -2.14 -12.50 -0.50
C ILE A 110 -2.04 -13.64 0.52
N GLU A 111 -0.84 -13.86 1.06
CA GLU A 111 -0.57 -14.93 2.02
C GLU A 111 -1.23 -14.66 3.37
N LEU A 112 -1.15 -13.40 3.84
CA LEU A 112 -1.59 -13.03 5.18
C LEU A 112 -3.10 -12.76 5.25
N ARG A 113 -3.69 -12.20 4.19
CA ARG A 113 -5.11 -11.79 4.08
C ARG A 113 -5.62 -10.92 5.24
N ARG A 114 -4.74 -10.14 5.86
CA ARG A 114 -5.07 -9.16 6.89
C ARG A 114 -4.14 -7.96 6.78
N PRO A 115 -4.52 -6.82 7.38
CA PRO A 115 -3.65 -5.65 7.41
C PRO A 115 -2.32 -5.94 8.10
N PHE A 116 -1.26 -5.33 7.60
CA PHE A 116 0.07 -5.39 8.21
C PHE A 116 0.84 -4.10 8.03
N ARG A 117 1.96 -3.98 8.75
CA ARG A 117 2.87 -2.84 8.70
C ARG A 117 4.11 -3.20 7.90
N THR A 118 4.62 -2.26 7.11
CA THR A 118 5.96 -2.33 6.53
C THR A 118 6.81 -1.14 6.94
N ARG A 119 8.12 -1.35 7.06
CA ARG A 119 9.12 -0.29 7.19
C ARG A 119 10.22 -0.51 6.14
N THR A 120 10.61 0.55 5.46
CA THR A 120 11.57 0.49 4.34
C THR A 120 12.44 1.75 4.29
N LYS A 121 13.68 1.64 3.83
CA LYS A 121 14.40 2.81 3.32
C LYS A 121 13.81 3.24 1.98
N VAL A 122 13.70 4.54 1.75
CA VAL A 122 13.19 5.09 0.49
C VAL A 122 14.23 4.90 -0.60
N PHE A 123 13.79 4.34 -1.72
CA PHE A 123 14.64 4.05 -2.85
C PHE A 123 15.40 5.30 -3.32
N GLY A 124 16.74 5.19 -3.42
CA GLY A 124 17.62 6.28 -3.82
C GLY A 124 17.80 7.41 -2.78
N LYS A 125 17.30 7.25 -1.54
CA LYS A 125 17.44 8.22 -0.46
C LYS A 125 17.81 7.52 0.84
N GLU A 126 19.11 7.36 1.08
CA GLU A 126 19.64 6.56 2.20
C GLU A 126 19.24 7.09 3.59
N HIS A 127 19.01 8.40 3.71
CA HIS A 127 18.58 9.09 4.93
C HIS A 127 17.06 9.26 5.04
N LYS A 128 16.27 8.53 4.24
CA LYS A 128 14.82 8.68 4.24
C LYS A 128 14.18 7.33 4.48
N GLU A 129 13.31 7.29 5.47
CA GLU A 129 12.54 6.10 5.83
C GLU A 129 11.09 6.25 5.40
N GLY A 130 10.42 5.12 5.26
CA GLY A 130 8.98 5.04 5.07
C GLY A 130 8.36 3.91 5.89
N GLU A 131 7.26 4.22 6.58
CA GLU A 131 6.36 3.26 7.22
C GLU A 131 5.08 3.20 6.39
N SER A 132 4.56 2.00 6.14
CA SER A 132 3.26 1.84 5.50
C SER A 132 2.34 0.90 6.27
N LEU A 133 1.07 1.24 6.31
CA LEU A 133 -0.03 0.32 6.59
C LEU A 133 -0.52 -0.24 5.25
N VAL A 134 -0.46 -1.56 5.09
CA VAL A 134 -0.92 -2.28 3.90
C VAL A 134 -2.21 -3.03 4.26
N VAL A 135 -3.28 -2.79 3.51
CA VAL A 135 -4.63 -3.26 3.83
C VAL A 135 -5.19 -4.09 2.67
N PRO A 136 -5.72 -5.29 2.93
CA PRO A 136 -6.36 -6.09 1.91
C PRO A 136 -7.74 -5.54 1.61
N VAL A 137 -8.04 -5.42 0.32
CA VAL A 137 -9.31 -4.90 -0.17
C VAL A 137 -9.97 -5.95 -1.04
N SER A 138 -11.20 -6.31 -0.69
CA SER A 138 -11.98 -7.30 -1.41
C SER A 138 -12.90 -6.66 -2.43
N GLN A 139 -13.16 -7.39 -3.51
CA GLN A 139 -14.29 -7.14 -4.39
C GLN A 139 -15.04 -8.47 -4.50
N HIS A 140 -16.28 -8.52 -4.03
CA HIS A 140 -17.05 -9.77 -3.89
C HIS A 140 -16.30 -10.84 -3.07
N ASP A 141 -15.78 -10.46 -1.90
CA ASP A 141 -14.98 -11.31 -1.00
C ASP A 141 -13.65 -11.88 -1.54
N GLU A 142 -13.27 -11.50 -2.76
CA GLU A 142 -11.96 -11.85 -3.32
C GLU A 142 -10.99 -10.68 -3.19
N LEU A 143 -9.78 -10.97 -2.68
CA LEU A 143 -8.69 -9.98 -2.62
C LEU A 143 -8.36 -9.51 -4.04
N SER A 144 -8.57 -8.22 -4.29
CA SER A 144 -8.40 -7.63 -5.62
C SER A 144 -7.51 -6.38 -5.59
N HIS A 145 -7.45 -5.70 -4.45
CA HIS A 145 -6.67 -4.47 -4.31
C HIS A 145 -5.86 -4.47 -3.00
N ALA A 146 -4.85 -3.62 -2.97
CA ALA A 146 -4.15 -3.21 -1.76
C ALA A 146 -4.39 -1.72 -1.53
N LEU A 147 -4.97 -1.36 -0.39
CA LEU A 147 -5.01 0.03 0.07
C LEU A 147 -3.78 0.25 0.95
N VAL A 148 -2.96 1.23 0.60
CA VAL A 148 -1.69 1.49 1.26
C VAL A 148 -1.67 2.91 1.77
N PHE A 149 -1.42 3.08 3.06
CA PHE A 149 -1.16 4.37 3.68
C PHE A 149 0.32 4.47 3.98
N THR A 150 1.00 5.48 3.48
CA THR A 150 2.45 5.64 3.66
C THR A 150 2.81 6.99 4.25
N GLU A 151 3.75 6.97 5.18
CA GLU A 151 4.40 8.15 5.72
C GLU A 151 5.90 8.05 5.56
N TYR A 152 6.53 9.20 5.31
CA TYR A 152 7.97 9.28 5.15
C TYR A 152 8.59 10.33 6.07
N TRP A 153 9.79 10.06 6.56
CA TRP A 153 10.58 10.99 7.37
C TRP A 153 12.07 10.84 7.03
N LEU A 154 12.87 11.83 7.45
CA LEU A 154 14.32 11.75 7.37
C LEU A 154 14.86 11.06 8.62
N GLU A 155 15.88 10.21 8.48
CA GLU A 155 16.69 9.76 9.62
C GLU A 155 17.38 10.99 10.23
N ASP A 156 17.32 11.12 11.55
CA ASP A 156 18.01 12.17 12.31
C ASP A 156 19.53 12.04 12.23
#